data_AF-A0A7G2D7A8-F1
#
_entry.id   AF-A0A7G2D7A8-F1
#
_cell.length_a   1.000
_cell.length_b   1.000
_cell.length_c   1.000
_cell.angle_alpha   90.00
_cell.angle_beta   90.00
_cell.angle_gamma   90.00
#
_symmetry.space_group_name_H-M   'P 1'
#
loop_
_entity.id
_entity.type
_entity.pdbx_description
1 polymer ?
#
loop_
_entity_poly.entity_id
_entity_poly.type
_entity_poly.pdbx_seq_one_letter_code
_entity_poly.pdbx_strand_id
1 'polypeptide(L)'
;MSPVSTSQGMTESDRRIVAVWAADCADRVLPLFEREAPDDDRARDAIARTRAFARGELAAAGEIRRRFVAGRAARSAVTPAGTAAARSAAQAAGVAHMGAHALGAAAYAARAVELAHPDAPDVRVAEVRWQLAHLSPEAAAALRTLPPLGTDPAGPLGPGLLSSGPLGEVIRDLQAHLSSAVD
;
A
#
# COMPACT_ATOMS: atom_id res chain seq x y z
N MET A 1 7.86 20.92 15.32
CA MET A 1 6.98 19.81 14.91
C MET A 1 5.68 20.42 14.40
N SER A 2 5.42 20.34 13.10
CA SER A 2 4.12 20.77 12.54
C SER A 2 3.03 19.77 12.95
N PRO A 3 1.79 20.21 13.21
CA PRO A 3 0.74 19.34 13.69
C PRO A 3 0.38 18.29 12.63
N VAL A 4 0.18 17.06 13.09
CA VAL A 4 -0.50 16.01 12.33
C VAL A 4 -1.96 16.46 12.19
N SER A 5 -2.28 17.22 11.13
CA SER A 5 -3.57 17.92 11.00
C SER A 5 -4.75 17.05 10.52
N THR A 6 -4.58 15.73 10.37
CA THR A 6 -5.69 14.81 10.10
C THR A 6 -5.58 13.57 10.96
N SER A 7 -6.69 12.93 11.28
CA SER A 7 -6.74 11.65 12.03
C SER A 7 -6.05 10.50 11.31
N GLN A 8 -5.87 10.58 9.99
CA GLN A 8 -5.06 9.65 9.18
C GLN A 8 -3.62 10.15 8.93
N GLY A 9 -3.25 11.29 9.51
CA GLY A 9 -1.90 11.81 9.44
C GLY A 9 -0.96 11.01 10.33
N MET A 10 0.26 10.80 9.85
CA MET A 10 1.36 10.20 10.61
C MET A 10 2.54 11.17 10.59
N THR A 11 3.44 11.09 11.57
CA THR A 11 4.70 11.86 11.49
C THR A 11 5.50 11.42 10.26
N GLU A 12 6.42 12.24 9.76
CA GLU A 12 7.25 11.81 8.64
C GLU A 12 8.08 10.56 8.99
N SER A 13 8.61 10.48 10.21
CA SER A 13 9.34 9.30 10.68
C SER A 13 8.48 8.04 10.62
N ASP A 14 7.24 8.10 11.10
CA ASP A 14 6.30 6.96 11.01
C ASP A 14 5.95 6.63 9.57
N ARG A 15 5.77 7.64 8.70
CA ARG A 15 5.55 7.43 7.26
C ARG A 15 6.74 6.70 6.62
N ARG A 16 7.98 7.02 7.00
CA ARG A 16 9.17 6.32 6.50
C ARG A 16 9.22 4.87 6.97
N ILE A 17 8.81 4.60 8.21
CA ILE A 17 8.73 3.23 8.75
C ILE A 17 7.72 2.40 7.92
N VAL A 18 6.49 2.87 7.76
CA VAL A 18 5.46 2.11 7.01
C VAL A 18 5.71 2.08 5.49
N ALA A 19 6.55 2.98 4.96
CA ALA A 19 6.95 2.97 3.56
C ALA A 19 7.78 1.73 3.18
N VAL A 20 8.57 1.19 4.12
CA VAL A 20 9.32 -0.07 3.89
C VAL A 20 8.34 -1.20 3.57
N TRP A 21 7.38 -1.42 4.46
CA TRP A 21 6.39 -2.48 4.31
C TRP A 21 5.49 -2.29 3.09
N ALA A 22 5.07 -1.06 2.81
CA ALA A 22 4.29 -0.75 1.61
C ALA A 22 5.06 -1.06 0.31
N ALA A 23 6.37 -0.76 0.28
CA ALA A 23 7.22 -1.13 -0.84
C ALA A 23 7.37 -2.64 -0.97
N ASP A 24 7.58 -3.37 0.13
CA ASP A 24 7.69 -4.84 0.10
C ASP A 24 6.41 -5.52 -0.42
N CYS A 25 5.24 -5.03 -0.01
CA CYS A 25 3.95 -5.52 -0.54
C CYS A 25 3.82 -5.29 -2.05
N ALA A 26 4.17 -4.10 -2.52
CA ALA A 26 4.06 -3.74 -3.94
C ALA A 26 5.09 -4.49 -4.80
N ASP A 27 6.31 -4.64 -4.31
CA ASP A 27 7.42 -5.34 -4.97
C ASP A 27 7.10 -6.82 -5.21
N ARG A 28 6.42 -7.46 -4.26
CA ARG A 28 6.02 -8.87 -4.37
C ARG A 28 5.10 -9.16 -5.56
N VAL A 29 4.26 -8.19 -5.93
CA VAL A 29 3.31 -8.32 -7.03
C VAL A 29 3.77 -7.61 -8.31
N LEU A 30 4.86 -6.86 -8.25
CA LEU A 30 5.45 -6.16 -9.40
C LEU A 30 5.65 -7.07 -10.63
N PRO A 31 6.10 -8.34 -10.52
CA PRO A 31 6.24 -9.22 -11.67
C PRO A 31 4.94 -9.46 -12.46
N LEU A 32 3.75 -9.33 -11.83
CA LEU A 32 2.46 -9.44 -12.52
C LEU A 32 2.26 -8.28 -13.51
N PHE A 33 2.75 -7.08 -13.16
CA PHE A 33 2.72 -5.93 -14.04
C PHE A 33 3.82 -5.97 -15.09
N GLU A 34 5.06 -6.26 -14.70
CA GLU A 34 6.22 -6.21 -15.61
C GLU A 34 6.16 -7.23 -16.74
N ARG A 35 5.48 -8.37 -16.52
CA ARG A 35 5.20 -9.34 -17.59
C ARG A 35 4.32 -8.78 -18.71
N GLU A 36 3.46 -7.83 -18.41
CA GLU A 36 2.51 -7.24 -19.36
C GLU A 36 3.05 -5.95 -19.98
N ALA A 37 3.85 -5.19 -19.21
CA ALA A 37 4.42 -3.92 -19.62
C ALA A 37 5.91 -3.83 -19.27
N PRO A 38 6.78 -4.64 -19.90
CA PRO A 38 8.21 -4.72 -19.56
C PRO A 38 8.97 -3.41 -19.80
N ASP A 39 8.49 -2.57 -20.70
CA ASP A 39 9.09 -1.27 -21.04
C ASP A 39 8.50 -0.08 -20.23
N ASP A 40 7.58 -0.33 -19.30
CA ASP A 40 6.99 0.69 -18.45
C ASP A 40 7.54 0.64 -17.01
N ASP A 41 8.62 1.39 -16.79
CA ASP A 41 9.31 1.40 -15.49
C ASP A 41 8.54 2.11 -14.37
N ARG A 42 7.38 2.73 -14.61
CA ARG A 42 6.72 3.62 -13.62
C ARG A 42 6.33 2.90 -12.33
N ALA A 43 5.99 1.62 -12.38
CA ALA A 43 5.67 0.84 -11.18
C ALA A 43 6.95 0.51 -10.36
N ARG A 44 8.00 0.05 -11.04
CA ARG A 44 9.32 -0.23 -10.45
C ARG A 44 9.95 1.02 -9.84
N ASP A 45 9.94 2.14 -10.57
CA ASP A 45 10.41 3.45 -10.11
C ASP A 45 9.66 3.90 -8.84
N ALA A 46 8.33 3.72 -8.80
CA ALA A 46 7.53 4.07 -7.64
C ALA A 46 7.98 3.33 -6.38
N ILE A 47 8.19 2.00 -6.49
CA ILE A 47 8.68 1.16 -5.39
C ILE A 47 10.09 1.60 -4.97
N ALA A 48 10.99 1.81 -5.93
CA ALA A 48 12.35 2.25 -5.66
C ALA A 48 12.38 3.60 -4.92
N ARG A 49 11.54 4.55 -5.34
CA ARG A 49 11.41 5.86 -4.68
C ARG A 49 10.76 5.75 -3.30
N THR A 50 9.77 4.87 -3.10
CA THR A 50 9.22 4.60 -1.77
C THR A 50 10.29 4.05 -0.83
N ARG A 51 11.15 3.12 -1.30
CA ARG A 51 12.29 2.62 -0.52
C ARG A 51 13.31 3.73 -0.20
N ALA A 52 13.62 4.61 -1.16
CA ALA A 52 14.53 5.74 -0.95
C ALA A 52 13.96 6.78 0.02
N PHE A 53 12.65 7.05 -0.04
CA PHE A 53 11.95 7.87 0.96
C PHE A 53 12.05 7.23 2.35
N ALA A 54 11.82 5.91 2.47
CA ALA A 54 11.95 5.19 3.73
C ALA A 54 13.35 5.33 4.36
N ARG A 55 14.40 5.28 3.55
CA ARG A 55 15.79 5.51 3.98
C ARG A 55 16.15 6.97 4.26
N GLY A 56 15.25 7.92 3.96
CA GLY A 56 15.47 9.35 4.13
C GLY A 56 16.31 9.99 3.02
N GLU A 57 16.54 9.29 1.91
CA GLU A 57 17.31 9.77 0.76
C GLU A 57 16.49 10.74 -0.12
N LEU A 58 15.16 10.59 -0.11
CA LEU A 58 14.23 11.47 -0.81
C LEU A 58 13.35 12.23 0.19
N ALA A 59 13.16 13.53 -0.04
CA ALA A 59 12.31 14.37 0.76
C ALA A 59 10.82 14.13 0.46
N ALA A 60 9.96 14.12 1.48
CA ALA A 60 8.52 13.93 1.34
C ALA A 60 7.89 14.87 0.31
N ALA A 61 8.26 16.16 0.32
CA ALA A 61 7.73 17.16 -0.61
C ALA A 61 8.02 16.84 -2.09
N GLY A 62 9.13 16.16 -2.39
CA GLY A 62 9.46 15.69 -3.73
C GLY A 62 8.56 14.53 -4.16
N GLU A 63 8.38 13.56 -3.28
CA GLU A 63 7.54 12.38 -3.54
C GLU A 63 6.06 12.72 -3.63
N ILE A 64 5.58 13.61 -2.77
CA ILE A 64 4.21 14.11 -2.80
C ILE A 64 3.88 14.71 -4.17
N ARG A 65 4.79 15.47 -4.79
CA ARG A 65 4.58 16.03 -6.14
C ARG A 65 4.54 14.97 -7.24
N ARG A 66 5.25 13.85 -7.04
CA ARG A 66 5.38 12.76 -8.01
C ARG A 66 4.41 11.58 -7.75
N ARG A 67 3.61 11.62 -6.69
CA ARG A 67 2.76 10.49 -6.25
C ARG A 67 1.80 9.95 -7.31
N PHE A 68 1.36 10.80 -8.25
CA PHE A 68 0.45 10.41 -9.33
C PHE A 68 1.14 9.82 -10.58
N VAL A 69 2.47 9.81 -10.63
CA VAL A 69 3.21 9.23 -11.77
C VAL A 69 2.94 7.74 -11.90
N ALA A 70 3.03 7.02 -10.78
CA ALA A 70 2.81 5.58 -10.68
C ALA A 70 1.39 5.17 -11.08
N GLY A 71 0.38 5.99 -10.75
CA GLY A 71 -1.02 5.73 -11.11
C GLY A 71 -1.28 5.65 -12.62
N ARG A 72 -0.37 6.17 -13.45
CA ARG A 72 -0.47 6.03 -14.91
C ARG A 72 0.01 4.67 -15.43
N ALA A 73 0.83 3.94 -14.66
CA ALA A 73 1.33 2.61 -15.02
C ALA A 73 0.19 1.61 -15.22
N ALA A 74 -0.88 1.72 -14.42
CA ALA A 74 -2.05 0.85 -14.50
C ALA A 74 -2.74 0.82 -15.88
N ARG A 75 -2.50 1.81 -16.75
CA ARG A 75 -3.05 1.83 -18.11
C ARG A 75 -2.28 0.95 -19.10
N SER A 76 -1.06 0.56 -18.75
CA SER A 76 -0.20 -0.30 -19.57
C SER A 76 -0.45 -1.79 -19.28
N ALA A 77 -1.14 -2.11 -18.18
CA ALA A 77 -1.56 -3.47 -17.88
C ALA A 77 -2.78 -3.86 -18.73
N VAL A 78 -2.82 -5.12 -19.13
CA VAL A 78 -3.92 -5.73 -19.90
C VAL A 78 -4.87 -6.48 -18.97
N THR A 79 -4.35 -7.11 -17.91
CA THR A 79 -5.18 -7.90 -17.00
C THR A 79 -5.58 -7.10 -15.75
N PRO A 80 -6.68 -7.52 -15.08
CA PRO A 80 -7.02 -6.99 -13.76
C PRO A 80 -5.90 -7.20 -12.72
N ALA A 81 -5.16 -8.31 -12.80
CA ALA A 81 -4.06 -8.61 -11.88
C ALA A 81 -2.89 -7.64 -12.07
N GLY A 82 -2.44 -7.43 -13.31
CA GLY A 82 -1.41 -6.43 -13.64
C GLY A 82 -1.85 -5.00 -13.26
N THR A 83 -3.13 -4.67 -13.49
CA THR A 83 -3.71 -3.38 -13.08
C THR A 83 -3.65 -3.20 -11.55
N ALA A 84 -4.01 -4.24 -10.79
CA ALA A 84 -3.96 -4.21 -9.33
C ALA A 84 -2.51 -4.10 -8.81
N ALA A 85 -1.56 -4.81 -9.42
CA ALA A 85 -0.14 -4.70 -9.07
C ALA A 85 0.40 -3.28 -9.30
N ALA A 86 0.11 -2.66 -10.44
CA ALA A 86 0.48 -1.26 -10.71
C ALA A 86 -0.17 -0.28 -9.72
N ARG A 87 -1.42 -0.54 -9.30
CA ARG A 87 -2.10 0.27 -8.27
C ARG A 87 -1.49 0.07 -6.89
N SER A 88 -1.00 -1.13 -6.55
CA SER A 88 -0.23 -1.35 -5.32
C SER A 88 1.01 -0.46 -5.26
N ALA A 89 1.80 -0.43 -6.34
CA ALA A 89 2.95 0.48 -6.46
C ALA A 89 2.55 1.97 -6.35
N ALA A 90 1.42 2.35 -6.93
CA ALA A 90 0.91 3.72 -6.81
C ALA A 90 0.50 4.09 -5.38
N GLN A 91 -0.08 3.16 -4.62
CA GLN A 91 -0.35 3.36 -3.19
C GLN A 91 0.95 3.45 -2.39
N ALA A 92 1.93 2.58 -2.67
CA ALA A 92 3.25 2.66 -2.02
C ALA A 92 3.91 4.04 -2.22
N ALA A 93 3.82 4.63 -3.41
CA ALA A 93 4.29 6.00 -3.66
C ALA A 93 3.49 7.08 -2.90
N GLY A 94 2.21 6.81 -2.62
CA GLY A 94 1.34 7.67 -1.83
C GLY A 94 1.75 7.81 -0.37
N VAL A 95 2.53 6.85 0.17
CA VAL A 95 2.92 6.84 1.60
C VAL A 95 3.67 8.10 2.02
N ALA A 96 4.49 8.69 1.14
CA ALA A 96 5.19 9.94 1.46
C ALA A 96 4.23 11.10 1.75
N HIS A 97 3.03 11.08 1.17
CA HIS A 97 1.96 12.02 1.48
C HIS A 97 1.23 11.67 2.77
N MET A 98 0.79 10.41 2.91
CA MET A 98 -0.02 9.96 4.03
C MET A 98 0.22 8.46 4.28
N GLY A 99 0.58 8.10 5.51
CA GLY A 99 0.97 6.72 5.83
C GLY A 99 -0.14 5.69 5.68
N ALA A 100 -1.41 6.12 5.75
CA ALA A 100 -2.58 5.30 5.47
C ALA A 100 -2.58 4.63 4.07
N HIS A 101 -1.83 5.18 3.11
CA HIS A 101 -1.64 4.54 1.80
C HIS A 101 -0.94 3.17 1.89
N ALA A 102 -0.22 2.87 2.97
CA ALA A 102 0.43 1.57 3.17
C ALA A 102 -0.59 0.41 3.19
N LEU A 103 -1.74 0.59 3.87
CA LEU A 103 -2.83 -0.40 3.87
C LEU A 103 -3.42 -0.57 2.46
N GLY A 104 -3.51 0.53 1.70
CA GLY A 104 -3.91 0.49 0.30
C GLY A 104 -2.93 -0.32 -0.58
N ALA A 105 -1.63 -0.18 -0.36
CA ALA A 105 -0.61 -0.94 -1.08
C ALA A 105 -0.75 -2.45 -0.83
N ALA A 106 -0.86 -2.84 0.45
CA ALA A 106 -1.09 -4.22 0.86
C ALA A 106 -2.39 -4.80 0.28
N ALA A 107 -3.50 -4.05 0.33
CA ALA A 107 -4.79 -4.48 -0.19
C ALA A 107 -4.78 -4.71 -1.71
N TYR A 108 -4.16 -3.79 -2.46
CA TYR A 108 -4.01 -3.97 -3.90
C TYR A 108 -3.06 -5.12 -4.25
N ALA A 109 -2.02 -5.37 -3.45
CA ALA A 109 -1.15 -6.53 -3.65
C ALA A 109 -1.91 -7.85 -3.43
N ALA A 110 -2.65 -7.97 -2.32
CA ALA A 110 -3.52 -9.12 -2.07
C ALA A 110 -4.54 -9.35 -3.20
N ARG A 111 -5.14 -8.25 -3.69
CA ARG A 111 -6.06 -8.32 -4.82
C ARG A 111 -5.38 -8.73 -6.13
N ALA A 112 -4.15 -8.31 -6.37
CA ALA A 112 -3.39 -8.73 -7.55
C ALA A 112 -3.11 -10.24 -7.53
N VAL A 113 -2.73 -10.78 -6.37
CA VAL A 113 -2.48 -12.22 -6.18
C VAL A 113 -3.76 -13.03 -6.38
N GLU A 114 -4.87 -12.61 -5.79
CA GLU A 114 -6.19 -13.25 -5.96
C GLU A 114 -6.62 -13.27 -7.44
N LEU A 115 -6.48 -12.15 -8.14
CA LEU A 115 -6.84 -12.04 -9.56
C LEU A 115 -5.94 -12.86 -10.48
N ALA A 116 -4.68 -13.08 -10.10
CA ALA A 116 -3.76 -13.91 -10.86
C ALA A 116 -4.03 -15.42 -10.70
N HIS A 117 -4.81 -15.82 -9.69
CA HIS A 117 -5.07 -17.22 -9.35
C HIS A 117 -6.56 -17.46 -9.03
N PRO A 118 -7.45 -17.31 -10.03
CA PRO A 118 -8.91 -17.37 -9.81
C PRO A 118 -9.40 -18.72 -9.26
N ASP A 119 -8.66 -19.80 -9.51
CA ASP A 119 -9.02 -21.15 -9.08
C ASP A 119 -8.43 -21.54 -7.71
N ALA A 120 -7.78 -20.61 -7.01
CA ALA A 120 -7.09 -20.86 -5.74
C ALA A 120 -7.57 -19.90 -4.64
N PRO A 121 -8.69 -20.19 -3.97
CA PRO A 121 -9.36 -19.24 -3.07
C PRO A 121 -8.49 -18.81 -1.86
N ASP A 122 -7.53 -19.62 -1.44
CA ASP A 122 -6.70 -19.35 -0.25
C ASP A 122 -5.49 -18.44 -0.52
N VAL A 123 -5.17 -18.14 -1.79
CA VAL A 123 -3.96 -17.36 -2.15
C VAL A 123 -3.98 -15.95 -1.59
N ARG A 124 -5.17 -15.33 -1.49
CA ARG A 124 -5.34 -14.02 -0.85
C ARG A 124 -4.99 -14.07 0.63
N VAL A 125 -5.45 -15.12 1.34
CA VAL A 125 -5.17 -15.31 2.77
C VAL A 125 -3.69 -15.57 2.99
N ALA A 126 -3.06 -16.39 2.14
CA ALA A 126 -1.62 -16.63 2.19
C ALA A 126 -0.80 -15.35 1.94
N GLU A 127 -1.26 -14.49 1.02
CA GLU A 127 -0.64 -13.18 0.76
C GLU A 127 -0.71 -12.29 2.00
N VAL A 128 -1.90 -12.11 2.59
CA VAL A 128 -2.09 -11.32 3.83
C VAL A 128 -1.24 -11.85 4.98
N ARG A 129 -1.14 -13.17 5.17
CA ARG A 129 -0.29 -13.76 6.21
C ARG A 129 1.19 -13.42 6.02
N TRP A 130 1.69 -13.47 4.80
CA TRP A 130 3.07 -13.06 4.51
C TRP A 130 3.27 -11.57 4.75
N GLN A 131 2.31 -10.72 4.37
CA GLN A 131 2.38 -9.28 4.62
C GLN A 131 2.49 -8.98 6.11
N LEU A 132 1.67 -9.64 6.94
CA LEU A 132 1.75 -9.52 8.39
C LEU A 132 3.08 -10.03 8.96
N ALA A 133 3.62 -11.13 8.43
CA ALA A 133 4.93 -11.66 8.84
C ALA A 133 6.11 -10.75 8.46
N HIS A 134 5.96 -9.89 7.45
CA HIS A 134 6.97 -8.92 7.01
C HIS A 134 6.77 -7.53 7.61
N LEU A 135 5.74 -7.35 8.45
CA LEU A 135 5.48 -6.08 9.12
C LEU A 135 6.34 -5.97 10.38
N SER A 136 7.19 -4.95 10.48
CA SER A 136 7.98 -4.72 11.69
C SER A 136 7.08 -4.30 12.87
N PRO A 137 7.52 -4.52 14.13
CA PRO A 137 6.79 -4.05 15.30
C PRO A 137 6.50 -2.53 15.28
N GLU A 138 7.44 -1.72 14.80
CA GLU A 138 7.31 -0.28 14.69
C GLU A 138 6.28 0.11 13.61
N ALA A 139 6.30 -0.58 12.47
CA ALA A 139 5.32 -0.37 11.42
C ALA A 139 3.92 -0.78 11.89
N ALA A 140 3.81 -1.90 12.62
CA ALA A 140 2.55 -2.31 13.24
C ALA A 140 2.04 -1.27 14.25
N ALA A 141 2.90 -0.77 15.14
CA ALA A 141 2.54 0.29 16.09
C ALA A 141 2.06 1.56 15.38
N ALA A 142 2.75 1.97 14.31
CA ALA A 142 2.40 3.14 13.53
C ALA A 142 1.08 2.96 12.74
N LEU A 143 0.80 1.77 12.19
CA LEU A 143 -0.46 1.48 11.50
C LEU A 143 -1.66 1.41 12.44
N ARG A 144 -1.46 0.98 13.70
CA ARG A 144 -2.53 0.94 14.72
C ARG A 144 -3.08 2.32 15.09
N THR A 145 -2.35 3.40 14.81
CA THR A 145 -2.83 4.76 15.08
C THR A 145 -3.84 5.24 14.04
N LEU A 146 -3.99 4.52 12.92
CA LEU A 146 -4.94 4.87 11.86
C LEU A 146 -6.37 4.55 12.31
N PRO A 147 -7.35 5.39 11.93
CA PRO A 147 -8.75 5.11 12.23
C PRO A 147 -9.23 3.84 11.48
N PRO A 148 -10.28 3.17 11.99
CA PRO A 148 -10.93 2.09 11.28
C PRO A 148 -11.35 2.51 9.87
N LEU A 149 -11.30 1.57 8.93
CA LEU A 149 -11.68 1.81 7.54
C LEU A 149 -13.12 2.34 7.43
N GLY A 150 -13.27 3.47 6.73
CA GLY A 150 -14.55 4.12 6.43
C GLY A 150 -15.01 5.14 7.47
N THR A 151 -14.34 5.29 8.61
CA THR A 151 -14.82 6.17 9.70
C THR A 151 -14.32 7.61 9.60
N ASP A 152 -13.28 7.88 8.80
CA ASP A 152 -12.71 9.20 8.62
C ASP A 152 -12.59 9.55 7.12
N PRO A 153 -13.31 10.57 6.63
CA PRO A 153 -13.25 10.97 5.23
C PRO A 153 -11.93 11.66 4.84
N ALA A 154 -11.11 12.09 5.80
CA ALA A 154 -9.87 12.84 5.57
C ALA A 154 -8.66 11.93 5.25
N GLY A 155 -8.79 11.09 4.21
CA GLY A 155 -7.69 10.24 3.76
C GLY A 155 -8.13 9.04 2.92
N PRO A 156 -7.19 8.18 2.52
CA PRO A 156 -7.46 7.04 1.64
C PRO A 156 -8.33 5.97 2.31
N LEU A 157 -8.46 5.95 3.66
CA LEU A 157 -9.35 5.02 4.37
C LEU A 157 -10.78 5.54 4.49
N GLY A 158 -11.09 6.75 4.00
CA GLY A 158 -12.45 7.25 3.98
C GLY A 158 -13.38 6.46 3.06
N PRO A 159 -14.69 6.76 3.07
CA PRO A 159 -15.66 6.12 2.16
C PRO A 159 -15.21 6.23 0.70
N GLY A 160 -15.10 5.10 0.02
CA GLY A 160 -14.70 5.05 -1.38
C GLY A 160 -14.14 3.70 -1.83
N LEU A 161 -13.22 3.76 -2.80
CA LEU A 161 -12.69 2.57 -3.47
C LEU A 161 -11.95 1.61 -2.52
N LEU A 162 -11.19 2.14 -1.56
CA LEU A 162 -10.47 1.32 -0.59
C LEU A 162 -11.37 0.80 0.54
N SER A 163 -12.51 1.44 0.80
CA SER A 163 -13.43 1.02 1.87
C SER A 163 -14.50 0.01 1.42
N SER A 164 -14.46 -0.41 0.16
CA SER A 164 -15.50 -1.24 -0.47
C SER A 164 -14.93 -2.48 -1.16
N GLY A 165 -15.78 -3.49 -1.32
CA GLY A 165 -15.46 -4.74 -2.01
C GLY A 165 -14.23 -5.47 -1.46
N PRO A 166 -13.52 -6.23 -2.31
CA PRO A 166 -12.38 -7.05 -1.90
C PRO A 166 -11.22 -6.25 -1.27
N LEU A 167 -11.01 -4.99 -1.69
CA LEU A 167 -9.97 -4.15 -1.10
C LEU A 167 -10.30 -3.81 0.35
N GLY A 168 -11.55 -3.45 0.62
CA GLY A 168 -12.00 -3.13 1.97
C GLY A 168 -12.03 -4.34 2.89
N GLU A 169 -12.33 -5.54 2.37
CA GLU A 169 -12.19 -6.79 3.11
C GLU A 169 -10.75 -6.97 3.59
N VAL A 170 -9.77 -6.89 2.68
CA VAL A 170 -8.35 -7.05 3.04
C VAL A 170 -7.89 -6.00 4.06
N ILE A 171 -8.29 -4.72 3.90
CA ILE A 171 -7.88 -3.69 4.87
C ILE A 171 -8.49 -3.96 6.26
N ARG A 172 -9.76 -4.38 6.35
CA ARG A 172 -10.39 -4.73 7.63
C ARG A 172 -9.70 -5.93 8.27
N ASP A 173 -9.35 -6.95 7.48
CA ASP A 173 -8.62 -8.12 7.98
C ASP A 173 -7.26 -7.71 8.55
N LEU A 174 -6.50 -6.86 7.85
CA LEU A 174 -5.23 -6.32 8.34
C LEU A 174 -5.42 -5.52 9.64
N GLN A 175 -6.40 -4.62 9.70
CA GLN A 175 -6.70 -3.83 10.91
C GLN A 175 -7.12 -4.70 12.10
N ALA A 176 -7.88 -5.78 11.86
CA ALA A 176 -8.27 -6.73 12.90
C ALA A 176 -7.05 -7.45 13.50
N HIS A 177 -6.13 -7.95 12.66
CA HIS A 177 -4.90 -8.60 13.13
C HIS A 177 -3.98 -7.64 13.89
N LEU A 178 -3.89 -6.38 13.43
CA LEU A 178 -3.13 -5.35 14.13
C LEU A 178 -3.69 -5.08 15.52
N SER A 179 -5.02 -5.14 15.67
CA SER A 179 -5.71 -4.90 16.95
C SER A 179 -5.62 -6.08 17.91
N SER A 180 -5.60 -7.33 17.41
CA SER A 180 -5.57 -8.53 18.24
C SER A 180 -4.18 -8.89 18.79
N ALA A 181 -3.10 -8.37 18.19
CA ALA A 181 -1.73 -8.64 18.63
C ALA A 181 -1.30 -7.79 19.86
N VAL A 182 -2.26 -7.31 20.66
CA VAL A 182 -2.07 -6.46 21.84
C VAL A 182 -2.39 -7.21 23.15
N ASP A 183 -2.88 -8.44 23.06
CA ASP A 183 -3.12 -9.35 24.20
C ASP A 183 -2.01 -10.42 24.28
#